data_AF-A0A835Z6P2-F1
#
_entry.id   AF-A0A835Z6P2-F1
#
_cell.length_a   1.000
_cell.length_b   1.000
_cell.length_c   1.000
_cell.angle_alpha   90.00
_cell.angle_beta   90.00
_cell.angle_gamma   90.00
#
_symmetry.space_group_name_H-M   'P 1'
#
loop_
_entity.id
_entity.type
_entity.pdbx_description
1 polymer ?
#
loop_
_entity_poly.entity_id
_entity_poly.type
_entity_poly.pdbx_seq_one_letter_code
_entity_poly.pdbx_strand_id
1 'polypeptide(L)'
;MPLLCSPHYSGSVATLPPSFMAAFIQEKVNHRQQELNPDIQPDELVHINVPSNMDTSFDMPRLYKAAFYPLAESFQVRYTSKTVCAYQVLDGQPVLVLVLFCQEYRARHRGGQLEVDRRVYMHTVLLV
;
A
#
# COMPACT_ATOMS: atom_id res chain seq x y z
N MET A 1 15.83 1.61 -13.02
CA MET A 1 15.70 3.09 -13.07
C MET A 1 14.83 3.50 -11.90
N PRO A 2 15.32 4.29 -10.92
CA PRO A 2 14.52 4.72 -9.80
C PRO A 2 13.67 5.91 -10.24
N LEU A 3 12.34 5.78 -10.20
CA LEU A 3 11.46 6.94 -10.33
C LEU A 3 11.42 7.62 -8.96
N LEU A 4 12.31 8.61 -8.83
CA LEU A 4 12.24 9.65 -7.83
C LEU A 4 10.84 10.27 -7.85
N CYS A 5 10.24 10.42 -6.67
CA CYS A 5 9.08 11.25 -6.46
C CYS A 5 9.42 12.68 -6.91
N SER A 6 8.99 13.03 -8.11
CA SER A 6 9.08 14.40 -8.62
C SER A 6 7.94 15.20 -7.98
N PRO A 7 8.21 16.35 -7.32
CA PRO A 7 7.20 17.16 -6.62
C PRO A 7 6.25 17.91 -7.57
N HIS A 8 6.22 17.55 -8.87
CA HIS A 8 5.42 18.18 -9.91
C HIS A 8 4.33 17.25 -10.46
N TYR A 9 3.69 16.45 -9.60
CA TYR A 9 2.41 15.84 -9.96
C TYR A 9 1.27 16.83 -9.73
N SER A 10 1.19 17.83 -10.61
CA SER A 10 -0.04 18.59 -10.89
C SER A 10 -1.02 17.80 -11.77
N GLY A 11 -0.89 16.47 -11.77
CA GLY A 11 -1.75 15.57 -12.52
C GLY A 11 -2.98 15.28 -11.67
N SER A 12 -4.14 15.73 -12.18
CA SER A 12 -5.47 15.39 -11.66
C SER A 12 -5.49 13.99 -11.03
N VAL A 13 -5.90 13.91 -9.77
CA VAL A 13 -6.12 12.68 -8.98
C VAL A 13 -6.96 11.65 -9.76
N ALA A 14 -7.70 12.10 -10.79
CA ALA A 14 -8.56 11.31 -11.66
C ALA A 14 -7.87 10.46 -12.75
N THR A 15 -6.54 10.48 -12.89
CA THR A 15 -5.86 9.83 -14.05
C THR A 15 -5.41 8.39 -13.85
N LEU A 16 -5.51 7.83 -12.64
CA LEU A 16 -5.19 6.42 -12.39
C LEU A 16 -6.49 5.63 -12.13
N PRO A 17 -6.75 4.53 -12.86
CA PRO A 17 -7.92 3.70 -12.58
C PRO A 17 -7.82 3.18 -11.14
N PRO A 18 -8.88 3.35 -10.32
CA PRO A 18 -8.82 2.96 -8.94
C PRO A 18 -8.60 1.45 -8.85
N SER A 19 -7.49 1.05 -8.23
CA SER A 19 -7.33 -0.36 -7.85
C SER A 19 -8.49 -0.76 -6.93
N PHE A 20 -8.88 -2.04 -6.95
CA PHE A 20 -9.93 -2.53 -6.05
C PHE A 20 -9.64 -2.17 -4.57
N MET A 21 -8.36 -2.23 -4.18
CA MET A 21 -7.92 -1.84 -2.84
C MET A 21 -8.14 -0.34 -2.58
N ALA A 22 -7.84 0.53 -3.54
CA ALA A 22 -8.10 1.97 -3.42
C ALA A 22 -9.59 2.26 -3.25
N ALA A 23 -10.43 1.69 -4.12
CA ALA A 23 -11.87 1.87 -4.07
C ALA A 23 -12.45 1.40 -2.73
N PHE A 24 -12.04 0.22 -2.27
CA PHE A 24 -12.49 -0.33 -0.99
C PHE A 24 -12.10 0.54 0.21
N ILE A 25 -10.84 0.99 0.27
CA ILE A 25 -10.37 1.85 1.37
C ILE A 25 -11.11 3.20 1.32
N GLN A 26 -11.24 3.79 0.14
CA GLN A 26 -11.92 5.07 -0.04
C GLN A 26 -13.38 5.01 0.42
N GLU A 27 -14.12 3.98 0.01
CA GLU A 27 -15.50 3.76 0.44
C GLU A 27 -15.60 3.65 1.97
N LYS A 28 -14.75 2.84 2.60
CA LYS A 28 -14.77 2.65 4.06
C LYS A 28 -14.41 3.91 4.83
N VAL A 29 -13.39 4.64 4.40
CA VAL A 29 -12.96 5.89 5.04
C VAL A 29 -14.04 6.95 4.91
N ASN A 30 -14.57 7.17 3.71
CA ASN A 30 -15.57 8.21 3.46
C ASN A 30 -16.90 7.91 4.14
N HIS A 31 -17.33 6.63 4.16
CA HIS A 31 -18.49 6.22 4.94
C HIS A 31 -18.30 6.55 6.42
N ARG A 32 -17.12 6.24 6.98
CA ARG A 32 -16.83 6.54 8.38
C ARG A 32 -16.76 8.05 8.66
N GLN A 33 -16.24 8.85 7.73
CA GLN A 33 -16.25 10.31 7.85
C GLN A 33 -17.67 10.86 7.88
N GLN A 34 -18.56 10.37 7.02
CA GLN A 34 -19.97 10.76 6.99
C GLN A 34 -20.72 10.35 8.26
N GLU A 35 -20.41 9.19 8.84
CA GLU A 35 -20.97 8.80 10.16
C GLU A 35 -20.53 9.74 11.28
N LEU A 36 -19.27 10.21 11.25
CA LEU A 36 -18.70 11.08 12.28
C LEU A 36 -19.07 12.55 12.09
N ASN A 37 -19.26 12.98 10.85
CA ASN A 37 -19.67 14.32 10.46
C ASN A 37 -20.71 14.23 9.33
N PRO A 38 -22.02 14.22 9.67
CA PRO A 38 -23.10 14.12 8.68
C PRO A 38 -23.15 15.27 7.67
N ASP A 39 -22.60 16.42 8.02
CA ASP A 39 -22.61 17.64 7.20
C ASP A 39 -21.37 17.77 6.30
N ILE A 40 -20.47 16.78 6.31
CA ILE A 40 -19.25 16.77 5.51
C ILE A 40 -19.58 16.91 4.02
N GLN A 41 -18.89 17.85 3.37
CA GLN A 41 -19.14 18.11 1.95
C GLN A 41 -18.39 17.08 1.07
N PRO A 42 -18.88 16.78 -0.15
CA PRO A 42 -18.25 15.79 -1.03
C PRO A 42 -16.80 16.12 -1.42
N ASP A 43 -16.44 17.40 -1.46
CA ASP A 43 -15.08 17.88 -1.73
C ASP A 43 -14.13 17.73 -0.52
N GLU A 44 -14.68 17.61 0.70
CA GLU A 44 -13.89 17.33 1.90
C GLU A 44 -13.59 15.84 2.09
N LEU A 45 -14.14 14.97 1.24
CA LEU A 45 -13.94 13.53 1.30
C LEU A 45 -12.52 13.13 0.88
N VAL A 46 -12.07 12.00 1.42
CA VAL A 46 -10.75 11.47 1.11
C VAL A 46 -10.75 10.76 -0.24
N HIS A 47 -9.67 10.96 -0.99
CA HIS A 47 -9.36 10.24 -2.21
C HIS A 47 -8.18 9.31 -2.00
N ILE A 48 -8.32 8.04 -2.35
CA ILE A 48 -7.28 7.02 -2.19
C ILE A 48 -6.70 6.65 -3.54
N ASN A 49 -5.37 6.60 -3.62
CA ASN A 49 -4.64 6.12 -4.79
C ASN A 49 -3.60 5.07 -4.39
N VAL A 50 -3.33 4.12 -5.28
CA VAL A 50 -2.29 3.10 -5.13
C VAL A 50 -1.31 3.26 -6.30
N PRO A 51 -0.39 4.23 -6.24
CA PRO A 51 0.49 4.56 -7.36
C PRO A 51 1.54 3.47 -7.65
N SER A 52 1.80 2.57 -6.71
CA SER A 52 2.80 1.52 -6.87
C SER A 52 2.31 0.18 -6.36
N ASN A 53 2.57 -0.86 -7.14
CA ASN A 53 2.30 -2.25 -6.83
C ASN A 53 3.37 -3.11 -7.54
N MET A 54 4.41 -3.51 -6.82
CA MET A 54 5.62 -4.13 -7.39
C MET A 54 5.98 -5.44 -6.70
N ASP A 55 6.09 -6.51 -7.46
CA ASP A 55 6.63 -7.78 -6.96
C ASP A 55 8.13 -7.66 -6.69
N THR A 56 8.52 -7.98 -5.46
CA THR A 56 9.88 -7.83 -4.92
C THR A 56 10.28 -9.11 -4.18
N SER A 57 11.57 -9.28 -3.93
CA SER A 57 12.09 -10.29 -3.01
C SER A 57 13.14 -9.69 -2.08
N PHE A 58 13.31 -10.29 -0.91
CA PHE A 58 14.49 -10.02 -0.09
C PHE A 58 15.27 -11.32 0.13
N ASP A 59 16.59 -11.21 0.04
CA ASP A 59 17.52 -12.26 0.43
C ASP A 59 17.70 -12.24 1.94
N MET A 60 17.56 -13.40 2.59
CA MET A 60 17.78 -13.48 4.02
C MET A 60 19.23 -13.13 4.37
N PRO A 61 19.47 -12.30 5.42
CA PRO A 61 20.83 -11.94 5.81
C PRO A 61 21.69 -13.17 6.11
N ARG A 62 22.98 -13.11 5.75
CA ARG A 62 23.91 -14.25 5.85
C ARG A 62 23.95 -14.92 7.23
N LEU A 63 23.89 -14.13 8.31
CA LEU A 63 23.88 -14.65 9.68
C LEU A 63 22.64 -15.50 9.98
N TYR A 64 21.46 -15.03 9.60
CA TYR A 64 20.22 -15.78 9.74
C TYR A 64 20.23 -17.03 8.86
N LYS A 65 20.74 -16.93 7.63
CA LYS A 65 20.87 -18.07 6.74
C LYS A 65 21.77 -19.16 7.34
N ALA A 66 22.92 -18.79 7.89
CA ALA A 66 23.84 -19.73 8.52
C ALA A 66 23.24 -20.40 9.77
N ALA A 67 22.43 -19.68 10.54
CA ALA A 67 21.81 -20.20 11.76
C ALA A 67 20.61 -21.12 11.51
N PHE A 68 19.75 -20.80 10.54
CA PHE A 68 18.46 -21.49 10.35
C PHE A 68 18.35 -22.31 9.06
N TYR A 69 19.19 -22.04 8.06
CA TYR A 69 19.15 -22.70 6.74
C TYR A 69 20.55 -23.02 6.20
N PRO A 70 21.42 -23.73 6.97
CA PRO A 70 22.83 -23.92 6.61
C PRO A 70 23.05 -24.69 5.30
N LEU A 71 22.08 -25.51 4.88
CA LEU A 71 22.14 -26.32 3.66
C LEU A 71 21.42 -25.69 2.46
N ALA A 72 20.76 -24.53 2.62
CA ALA A 72 20.03 -23.90 1.53
C ALA A 72 20.98 -23.05 0.65
N GLU A 73 21.06 -23.36 -0.65
CA GLU A 73 21.87 -22.58 -1.59
C GLU A 73 21.37 -21.13 -1.72
N SER A 74 20.07 -20.90 -1.64
CA SER A 74 19.45 -19.57 -1.52
C SER A 74 18.14 -19.64 -0.72
N PHE A 75 17.85 -18.58 0.05
CA PHE A 75 16.56 -18.40 0.70
C PHE A 75 16.07 -16.99 0.41
N GLN A 76 15.12 -16.89 -0.51
CA GLN A 76 14.48 -15.64 -0.92
C GLN A 76 13.02 -15.64 -0.49
N VAL A 77 12.63 -14.59 0.21
CA VAL A 77 11.23 -14.34 0.53
C VAL A 77 10.68 -13.37 -0.49
N ARG A 78 9.62 -13.78 -1.19
CA ARG A 78 8.93 -12.95 -2.19
C ARG A 78 7.75 -12.23 -1.56
N TYR A 79 7.55 -10.97 -1.92
CA TYR A 79 6.43 -10.15 -1.47
C TYR A 79 6.06 -9.13 -2.55
N THR A 80 4.83 -8.62 -2.48
CA THR A 80 4.39 -7.51 -3.32
C THR A 80 4.43 -6.24 -2.48
N SER A 81 5.25 -5.26 -2.89
CA SER A 81 5.31 -3.94 -2.28
C SER A 81 4.22 -3.04 -2.86
N LYS A 82 3.46 -2.34 -2.01
CA LYS A 82 2.42 -1.40 -2.42
C LYS A 82 2.62 -0.06 -1.72
N THR A 83 2.42 1.03 -2.45
CA THR A 83 2.29 2.37 -1.87
C THR A 83 0.85 2.80 -1.96
N VAL A 84 0.26 3.23 -0.84
CA VAL A 84 -1.09 3.78 -0.78
C VAL A 84 -1.00 5.23 -0.33
N CYS A 85 -1.60 6.13 -1.09
CA CYS A 85 -1.65 7.55 -0.79
C CYS A 85 -3.10 7.95 -0.52
N ALA A 86 -3.33 8.77 0.51
CA ALA A 86 -4.60 9.42 0.75
C ALA A 86 -4.47 10.93 0.53
N TYR A 87 -5.44 11.51 -0.15
CA TYR A 87 -5.51 12.94 -0.43
C TYR A 87 -6.83 13.51 0.08
N GLN A 88 -6.82 14.76 0.50
CA GLN A 88 -8.03 15.54 0.79
C GLN A 88 -8.00 16.80 -0.07
N VAL A 89 -9.14 17.26 -0.59
CA VAL A 89 -9.19 18.51 -1.34
C VAL A 89 -9.41 19.65 -0.34
N LEU A 90 -8.46 20.56 -0.26
CA LEU A 90 -8.53 21.77 0.56
C LEU A 90 -8.41 22.98 -0.39
N ASP A 91 -9.37 23.88 -0.35
CA ASP A 91 -9.43 25.07 -1.22
C ASP A 91 -9.28 24.73 -2.72
N GLY A 92 -9.89 23.61 -3.15
CA GLY A 92 -9.82 23.12 -4.52
C GLY A 92 -8.47 22.51 -4.92
N GLN A 93 -7.53 22.33 -3.99
CA GLN A 93 -6.23 21.70 -4.22
C GLN A 93 -6.14 20.34 -3.51
N PRO A 94 -5.69 19.27 -4.19
CA PRO A 94 -5.46 18.00 -3.54
C PRO A 94 -4.21 18.06 -2.65
N VAL A 95 -4.39 17.83 -1.36
CA VAL A 95 -3.35 17.77 -0.35
C VAL A 95 -3.12 16.32 0.05
N LEU A 96 -1.88 15.86 -0.01
CA LEU A 96 -1.49 14.50 0.44
C LEU A 96 -1.48 14.47 1.98
N VAL A 97 -2.33 13.63 2.57
CA VAL A 97 -2.49 13.55 4.03
C VAL A 97 -1.92 12.26 4.64
N LEU A 98 -1.71 11.22 3.83
CA LEU A 98 -1.17 9.93 4.30
C LEU A 98 -0.39 9.22 3.19
N VAL A 99 0.72 8.59 3.56
CA VAL A 99 1.39 7.59 2.73
C VAL A 99 1.63 6.31 3.54
N LEU A 100 1.17 5.19 3.00
CA LEU A 100 1.39 3.85 3.54
C LEU A 100 2.24 3.03 2.60
N PHE A 101 3.23 2.34 3.17
CA PHE A 101 4.02 1.33 2.47
C PHE A 101 3.66 -0.05 3.02
N CYS A 102 3.17 -0.92 2.15
CA CYS A 102 2.70 -2.24 2.51
C CYS A 102 3.55 -3.31 1.83
N GLN A 103 3.86 -4.39 2.55
CA GLN A 103 4.45 -5.60 1.98
C GLN A 103 3.46 -6.76 2.15
N GLU A 104 3.00 -7.31 1.02
CA GLU A 104 2.09 -8.46 0.97
C GLU A 104 2.89 -9.73 0.66
N TYR A 105 3.01 -10.62 1.64
CA TYR A 105 3.68 -11.90 1.48
C TYR A 105 2.66 -12.95 1.02
N ARG A 106 2.86 -13.50 -0.20
CA ARG A 106 1.98 -14.56 -0.72
C ARG A 106 2.50 -15.94 -0.31
N ALA A 107 1.66 -16.71 0.38
CA ALA A 107 1.89 -18.13 0.58
C ALA A 107 1.85 -18.87 -0.78
N ARG A 108 2.80 -19.79 -1.01
CA ARG A 108 2.76 -20.71 -2.16
C ARG A 108 2.15 -22.03 -1.73
N HIS A 109 1.13 -22.48 -2.46
CA HIS A 109 0.55 -23.81 -2.32
C HIS A 109 1.61 -24.91 -2.51
N ARG A 110 1.71 -25.81 -1.53
CA ARG A 110 2.16 -27.19 -1.75
C ARG A 110 1.04 -28.12 -1.30
N GLY A 111 0.51 -28.95 -2.21
CA GLY A 111 -0.34 -30.09 -1.83
C GLY A 111 -1.85 -29.84 -1.67
N GLY A 112 -2.44 -28.81 -2.30
CA GLY A 112 -3.90 -28.72 -2.44
C GLY A 112 -4.69 -28.24 -1.21
N GLN A 113 -4.06 -27.97 -0.06
CA GLN A 113 -4.67 -27.23 1.05
C GLN A 113 -4.29 -25.75 0.96
N LEU A 114 -5.31 -24.89 0.96
CA LEU A 114 -5.21 -23.43 0.96
C LEU A 114 -5.00 -22.95 2.40
N GLU A 115 -3.79 -23.08 2.94
CA GLU A 115 -3.43 -22.38 4.18
C GLU A 115 -3.13 -20.92 3.84
N VAL A 116 -4.15 -20.07 3.96
CA VAL A 116 -4.03 -18.62 3.76
C VAL A 116 -3.43 -17.99 5.02
N ASP A 117 -2.12 -18.11 5.20
CA ASP A 117 -1.39 -17.24 6.14
C ASP A 117 -0.93 -15.98 5.37
N ARG A 118 -1.89 -15.10 5.07
CA ARG A 118 -1.60 -13.77 4.49
C ARG A 118 -1.14 -12.85 5.61
N ARG A 119 0.16 -12.58 5.68
CA ARG A 119 0.71 -11.55 6.55
C ARG A 119 0.94 -10.27 5.75
N VAL A 120 0.27 -9.21 6.18
CA VAL A 120 0.44 -7.85 5.64
C VAL A 120 1.22 -7.06 6.67
N TYR A 121 2.40 -6.59 6.30
CA TYR A 121 3.18 -5.65 7.11
C TYR A 121 2.93 -4.25 6.58
N MET A 122 2.49 -3.35 7.46
CA MET A 122 2.18 -1.96 7.13
C MET A 122 3.15 -1.02 7.85
N HIS A 123 3.85 -0.20 7.08
CA HIS A 123 4.58 0.95 7.61
C HIS A 123 3.80 2.22 7.28
N THR A 124 3.39 2.93 8.32
CA THR A 124 2.64 4.19 8.21
C THR A 124 3.58 5.36 8.35
N VAL A 125 3.58 6.27 7.38
CA VAL A 125 4.21 7.58 7.52
C VAL A 125 3.10 8.62 7.49
N LEU A 126 2.85 9.24 8.64
CA LEU A 126 1.96 10.39 8.74
C LEU A 126 2.76 11.63 8.33
N LEU A 127 2.32 12.30 7.28
CA LEU A 127 2.85 13.61 6.88
C LEU A 127 1.89 14.64 7.48
N VAL A 128 2.35 15.35 8.51
CA VAL A 128 1.62 16.47 9.15
C VAL A 128 2.10 17.77 8.53
#